data_AF-A0A8J4F8F1-F1
#
_entry.id   AF-A0A8J4F8F1-F1
#
_cell.length_a   1.000
_cell.length_b   1.000
_cell.length_c   1.000
_cell.angle_alpha   90.00
_cell.angle_beta   90.00
_cell.angle_gamma   90.00
#
_symmetry.space_group_name_H-M   'P 1'
#
loop_
_entity.id
_entity.type
_entity.pdbx_description
1 polymer ?
#
loop_
_entity_poly.entity_id
_entity_poly.type
_entity_poly.pdbx_seq_one_letter_code
_entity_poly.pdbx_strand_id
1 'polypeptide(L)'
;VVSTVIPCSANITVDCNVDKIAENAEFQLLAAGIEIGSYSHSVYVLPDGLATACGWLGLGGIPGTKTWFLPDTLGIFSKGVVMQEILHNFGLYHGWKDGVEYNDNSTAMGNGHSCPSAPELWRLGWATPLVQLNSTTFPMATYKNFTLPATYLGPRGVMIKIQPDWLGELYKKNMYLALRVKMAGDKDLIEQFNGKLNIHELNNSIDNSFVAGGDPRISFIGAYDPGSSVTKFNYKLHLLVGEFDRKTSTIIVTLCRFVTEPNECTADAPLTSPSNPPSPILPSPWSLPPSPPNPPSPMLSSPWSPPFKPKSPIPLPPLSPSTSPLPPSPPPRPPRPSPPPRPPATPPPLPSPPSPAPPPPRPPRPPTVGNLALGKVAYIITSLGNAYQDSFAVDGNLWTSSLSVAYEDPAKWLSVDLGGVWDISRILVWPFQYCCWDFNENIEVRVGLQNISSLDDTYAIGDNQRVWKQNGSTPGNPDAPTDPFVINLQPAVTGRWVTVQNFKAHMDARLIIAEIEVYGNTSTSPLPPSPPPRPPRPSPPPPPPAPPPPLPSPPSPVPPPPRPPRPPTV
;
A
#
# COMPACT_ATOMS: atom_id res chain seq x y z
N VAL A 1 24.08 27.66 1.26
CA VAL A 1 24.72 26.72 0.32
C VAL A 1 26.20 26.99 0.33
N VAL A 2 27.02 25.99 0.65
CA VAL A 2 28.48 26.12 0.64
C VAL A 2 29.01 25.15 -0.40
N SER A 3 29.77 25.65 -1.36
CA SER A 3 30.37 24.80 -2.40
C SER A 3 31.58 24.09 -1.82
N THR A 4 31.62 22.77 -1.93
CA THR A 4 32.73 21.93 -1.47
C THR A 4 33.29 21.14 -2.63
N VAL A 5 34.61 21.15 -2.79
CA VAL A 5 35.30 20.31 -3.78
C VAL A 5 35.60 18.96 -3.13
N ILE A 6 35.14 17.87 -3.74
CA ILE A 6 35.39 16.50 -3.27
C ILE A 6 36.22 15.73 -4.32
N PRO A 7 37.09 14.79 -3.92
CA PRO A 7 37.89 14.00 -4.86
C PRO A 7 37.03 13.09 -5.74
N CYS A 8 37.26 13.07 -7.05
CA CYS A 8 36.64 12.06 -7.93
C CYS A 8 37.23 10.68 -7.61
N SER A 9 36.38 9.73 -7.22
CA SER A 9 36.77 8.34 -6.91
C SER A 9 35.69 7.38 -7.37
N ALA A 10 36.04 6.11 -7.60
CA ALA A 10 35.07 5.09 -8.00
C ALA A 10 33.89 4.98 -7.02
N ASN A 11 34.15 5.06 -5.72
CA ASN A 11 33.12 5.04 -4.68
C ASN A 11 32.09 6.18 -4.84
N ILE A 12 32.46 7.30 -5.46
CA ILE A 12 31.56 8.44 -5.68
C ILE A 12 30.91 8.35 -7.05
N THR A 13 31.70 8.14 -8.11
CA THR A 13 31.23 8.26 -9.50
C THR A 13 30.60 6.98 -10.05
N VAL A 14 30.84 5.83 -9.41
CA VAL A 14 30.31 4.53 -9.82
C VAL A 14 29.34 4.00 -8.77
N ASP A 15 29.75 3.98 -7.50
CA ASP A 15 28.96 3.34 -6.45
C ASP A 15 27.92 4.25 -5.79
N CYS A 16 27.90 5.55 -6.14
CA CYS A 16 27.10 6.59 -5.49
C CYS A 16 27.10 6.48 -3.94
N ASN A 17 28.29 6.37 -3.35
CA ASN A 17 28.42 6.30 -1.89
C ASN A 17 28.15 7.67 -1.26
N VAL A 18 26.89 7.91 -0.93
CA VAL A 18 26.39 9.18 -0.38
C VAL A 18 27.02 9.56 0.96
N ASP A 19 27.35 8.57 1.79
CA ASP A 19 28.01 8.79 3.06
C ASP A 19 29.42 9.33 2.84
N LYS A 20 30.14 8.77 1.85
CA LYS A 20 31.48 9.25 1.54
C LYS A 20 31.48 10.65 0.93
N ILE A 21 30.47 10.95 0.12
CA ILE A 21 30.24 12.30 -0.40
C ILE A 21 30.02 13.28 0.77
N ALA A 22 29.14 12.94 1.71
CA ALA A 22 28.86 13.76 2.88
C ALA A 22 30.11 13.95 3.77
N GLU A 23 30.83 12.88 4.10
CA GLU A 23 32.08 12.94 4.89
C GLU A 23 33.12 13.87 4.26
N ASN A 24 33.35 13.76 2.94
CA ASN A 24 34.32 14.59 2.24
C ASN A 24 33.89 16.07 2.23
N ALA A 25 32.60 16.35 2.02
CA ALA A 25 32.06 17.70 2.10
C ALA A 25 32.21 18.26 3.52
N GLU A 26 31.90 17.47 4.54
CA GLU A 26 32.01 17.85 5.94
C GLU A 26 33.45 18.15 6.35
N PHE A 27 34.41 17.34 5.90
CA PHE A 27 35.82 17.58 6.15
C PHE A 27 36.29 18.94 5.59
N GLN A 28 35.85 19.30 4.38
CA GLN A 28 36.16 20.60 3.77
C GLN A 28 35.51 21.77 4.52
N LEU A 29 34.26 21.61 4.96
CA LEU A 29 33.57 22.62 5.75
C LEU A 29 34.25 22.86 7.10
N LEU A 30 34.67 21.79 7.78
CA LEU A 30 35.45 21.90 9.03
C LEU A 30 36.78 22.61 8.79
N ALA A 31 37.48 22.30 7.70
CA ALA A 31 38.72 22.99 7.34
C ALA A 31 38.50 24.49 7.03
N ALA A 32 37.31 24.85 6.54
CA ALA A 32 36.88 26.24 6.34
C ALA A 32 36.35 26.93 7.62
N GLY A 33 36.39 26.25 8.78
CA GLY A 33 35.93 26.79 10.06
C GLY A 33 34.41 26.78 10.24
N ILE A 34 33.69 25.99 9.45
CA ILE A 34 32.23 25.84 9.55
C ILE A 34 31.91 24.65 10.47
N GLU A 35 31.30 24.94 11.62
CA GLU A 35 30.93 23.93 12.62
C GLU A 35 29.61 23.24 12.24
N ILE A 36 29.70 22.10 11.56
CA ILE A 36 28.53 21.34 11.06
C ILE A 36 27.69 20.80 12.20
N GLY A 37 28.31 20.46 13.34
CA GLY A 37 27.61 19.98 14.53
C GLY A 37 26.67 21.01 15.18
N SER A 38 26.71 22.28 14.74
CA SER A 38 25.73 23.30 15.15
C SER A 38 24.37 23.17 14.44
N TYR A 39 24.28 22.36 13.39
CA TYR A 39 23.06 22.11 12.63
C TYR A 39 22.49 20.73 13.00
N SER A 40 21.17 20.67 13.18
CA SER A 40 20.49 19.39 13.48
C SER A 40 20.31 18.51 12.24
N HIS A 41 20.30 19.12 11.04
CA HIS A 41 20.11 18.44 9.76
C HIS A 41 20.99 19.06 8.68
N SER A 42 21.45 18.23 7.75
CA SER A 42 22.32 18.62 6.64
C SER A 42 21.72 18.16 5.31
N VAL A 43 21.80 19.03 4.31
CA VAL A 43 21.36 18.75 2.94
C VAL A 43 22.56 18.83 2.01
N TYR A 44 22.75 17.81 1.18
CA TYR A 44 23.81 17.69 0.20
C TYR A 44 23.21 17.73 -1.20
N VAL A 45 23.69 18.66 -2.03
CA VAL A 45 23.39 18.68 -3.46
C VAL A 45 24.55 18.02 -4.17
N LEU A 46 24.28 16.92 -4.87
CA LEU A 46 25.30 16.10 -5.50
C LEU A 46 25.91 16.80 -6.74
N PRO A 47 27.15 16.44 -7.13
CA PRO A 47 27.72 16.85 -8.41
C PRO A 47 26.87 16.44 -9.61
N ASP A 48 26.96 17.24 -10.68
CA ASP A 48 26.30 16.93 -11.94
C ASP A 48 26.86 15.63 -12.56
N GLY A 49 26.00 14.89 -13.27
CA GLY A 49 26.33 13.61 -13.88
C GLY A 49 26.24 12.37 -12.97
N LEU A 50 25.89 12.52 -11.68
CA LEU A 50 25.71 11.37 -10.78
C LEU A 50 24.34 10.68 -10.88
N ALA A 51 23.42 11.20 -11.69
CA ALA A 51 22.07 10.64 -11.84
C ALA A 51 22.07 9.14 -12.19
N THR A 52 22.91 8.73 -13.15
CA THR A 52 23.01 7.33 -13.59
C THR A 52 23.61 6.41 -12.51
N ALA A 53 24.56 6.92 -11.72
CA ALA A 53 25.21 6.14 -10.66
C ALA A 53 24.28 5.95 -9.46
N CYS A 54 23.51 6.99 -9.11
CA CYS A 54 22.65 6.97 -7.93
C CYS A 54 21.31 6.28 -8.18
N GLY A 55 20.69 6.49 -9.35
CA GLY A 55 19.43 5.82 -9.70
C GLY A 55 18.20 6.32 -8.94
N TRP A 56 18.31 7.42 -8.18
CA TRP A 56 17.23 8.08 -7.45
C TRP A 56 17.33 9.61 -7.60
N LEU A 57 16.21 10.31 -7.37
CA LEU A 57 16.13 11.79 -7.48
C LEU A 57 16.56 12.50 -6.19
N GLY A 58 16.24 11.91 -5.06
CA GLY A 58 16.75 12.26 -3.75
C GLY A 58 16.81 11.04 -2.84
N LEU A 59 17.48 11.20 -1.69
CA LEU A 59 17.61 10.17 -0.67
C LEU A 59 17.63 10.82 0.72
N GLY A 60 16.83 10.34 1.65
CA GLY A 60 16.80 10.75 3.05
C GLY A 60 17.01 9.59 4.02
N GLY A 61 17.67 9.83 5.15
CA GLY A 61 17.75 8.83 6.22
C GLY A 61 16.42 8.66 6.96
N ILE A 62 16.02 7.41 7.28
CA ILE A 62 14.71 7.11 7.91
C ILE A 62 14.88 6.35 9.25
N PRO A 63 14.64 7.01 10.41
CA PRO A 63 14.84 8.43 10.62
C PRO A 63 16.33 8.78 10.47
N GLY A 64 16.66 10.06 10.34
CA GLY A 64 18.01 10.48 10.03
C GLY A 64 18.23 11.98 10.21
N THR A 65 19.40 12.46 9.80
CA THR A 65 19.75 13.90 9.84
C THR A 65 20.38 14.38 8.53
N LYS A 66 20.42 13.54 7.50
CA LYS A 66 21.11 13.81 6.24
C LYS A 66 20.20 13.49 5.07
N THR A 67 20.23 14.38 4.08
CA THR A 67 19.46 14.26 2.84
C THR A 67 20.33 14.62 1.64
N TRP A 68 20.21 13.87 0.56
CA TRP A 68 20.95 14.06 -0.69
C TRP A 68 20.01 14.29 -1.86
N PHE A 69 20.38 15.17 -2.78
CA PHE A 69 19.59 15.48 -3.98
C PHE A 69 20.47 15.51 -5.22
N LEU A 70 19.93 15.04 -6.35
CA LEU A 70 20.51 15.34 -7.65
C LEU A 70 20.39 16.84 -7.96
N PRO A 71 21.38 17.45 -8.65
CA PRO A 71 21.42 18.89 -8.93
C PRO A 71 20.53 19.30 -10.12
N ASP A 72 19.42 18.59 -10.35
CA ASP A 72 18.56 18.77 -11.52
C ASP A 72 17.10 19.11 -11.16
N THR A 73 16.28 19.33 -12.19
CA THR A 73 14.88 19.75 -12.07
C THR A 73 13.98 18.74 -11.35
N LEU A 74 14.36 17.46 -11.36
CA LEU A 74 13.62 16.37 -10.73
C LEU A 74 14.13 16.10 -9.31
N GLY A 75 15.38 16.42 -8.99
CA GLY A 75 15.96 16.38 -7.66
C GLY A 75 15.69 17.65 -6.84
N ILE A 76 16.74 18.45 -6.58
CA ILE A 76 16.69 19.60 -5.65
C ILE A 76 15.69 20.69 -6.01
N PHE A 77 15.27 20.80 -7.27
CA PHE A 77 14.26 21.79 -7.68
C PHE A 77 12.82 21.25 -7.65
N SER A 78 12.62 19.95 -7.39
CA SER A 78 11.30 19.37 -7.21
C SER A 78 10.81 19.56 -5.78
N LYS A 79 9.74 20.36 -5.61
CA LYS A 79 9.12 20.60 -4.30
C LYS A 79 8.71 19.30 -3.59
N GLY A 80 8.18 18.33 -4.34
CA GLY A 80 7.73 17.04 -3.80
C GLY A 80 8.90 16.24 -3.24
N VAL A 81 9.93 16.03 -4.08
CA VAL A 81 11.14 15.29 -3.69
C VAL A 81 11.85 15.96 -2.52
N VAL A 82 12.03 17.29 -2.56
CA VAL A 82 12.67 18.00 -1.45
C VAL A 82 11.91 17.82 -0.14
N MET A 83 10.59 17.92 -0.17
CA MET A 83 9.76 17.70 1.02
C MET A 83 9.84 16.25 1.49
N GLN A 84 9.70 15.27 0.59
CA GLN A 84 9.77 13.83 0.88
C GLN A 84 11.05 13.46 1.62
N GLU A 85 12.20 13.78 1.04
CA GLU A 85 13.49 13.35 1.56
C GLU A 85 13.89 14.05 2.85
N ILE A 86 13.36 15.26 3.09
CA ILE A 86 13.51 15.94 4.38
C ILE A 86 12.62 15.27 5.43
N LEU A 87 11.37 14.91 5.08
CA LEU A 87 10.42 14.29 6.00
C LEU A 87 10.83 12.87 6.43
N HIS A 88 11.60 12.17 5.61
CA HIS A 88 12.27 10.93 6.00
C HIS A 88 13.12 11.07 7.27
N ASN A 89 13.86 12.18 7.42
CA ASN A 89 14.66 12.44 8.62
C ASN A 89 13.81 12.48 9.90
N PHE A 90 12.53 12.86 9.78
CA PHE A 90 11.57 12.92 10.87
C PHE A 90 10.77 11.62 11.06
N GLY A 91 11.17 10.53 10.40
CA GLY A 91 10.59 9.20 10.58
C GLY A 91 9.30 8.96 9.79
N LEU A 92 9.03 9.76 8.75
CA LEU A 92 8.00 9.42 7.78
C LEU A 92 8.54 8.42 6.75
N TYR A 93 7.62 7.62 6.23
CA TYR A 93 7.86 6.61 5.19
C TYR A 93 7.05 6.99 3.95
N HIS A 94 7.31 6.31 2.84
CA HIS A 94 6.57 6.53 1.60
C HIS A 94 5.06 6.35 1.82
N GLY A 95 4.28 7.18 1.16
CA GLY A 95 2.82 7.11 1.10
C GLY A 95 2.39 6.02 0.13
N TRP A 96 1.33 5.31 0.50
CA TRP A 96 0.82 4.16 -0.26
C TRP A 96 -0.55 4.48 -0.83
N LYS A 97 -0.87 3.86 -1.95
CA LYS A 97 -2.25 3.79 -2.45
C LYS A 97 -2.42 2.42 -3.10
N ASP A 98 -3.49 1.72 -2.73
CA ASP A 98 -3.81 0.39 -3.28
C ASP A 98 -2.63 -0.60 -3.15
N GLY A 99 -1.93 -0.59 -2.01
CA GLY A 99 -0.78 -1.47 -1.80
C GLY A 99 0.47 -1.16 -2.63
N VAL A 100 0.48 -0.06 -3.39
CA VAL A 100 1.62 0.42 -4.18
C VAL A 100 2.31 1.59 -3.48
N GLU A 101 3.62 1.47 -3.30
CA GLU A 101 4.49 2.50 -2.74
C GLU A 101 4.52 3.74 -3.63
N TYR A 102 4.62 4.93 -3.04
CA TYR A 102 4.60 6.25 -3.68
C TYR A 102 3.31 6.65 -4.40
N ASN A 103 2.33 5.75 -4.53
CA ASN A 103 1.14 5.99 -5.35
C ASN A 103 0.12 6.94 -4.67
N ASP A 104 0.42 7.44 -3.47
CA ASP A 104 -0.35 8.51 -2.83
C ASP A 104 0.04 9.89 -3.36
N ASN A 105 -0.68 10.35 -4.40
CA ASN A 105 -0.46 11.69 -4.96
C ASN A 105 -0.99 12.84 -4.06
N SER A 106 -1.64 12.52 -2.94
CA SER A 106 -2.25 13.51 -2.03
C SER A 106 -1.26 14.10 -1.02
N THR A 107 -0.01 13.66 -1.03
CA THR A 107 1.06 14.08 -0.11
C THR A 107 2.42 14.01 -0.80
N ALA A 108 3.39 14.77 -0.31
CA ALA A 108 4.77 14.66 -0.73
C ALA A 108 5.45 13.33 -0.33
N MET A 109 4.85 12.52 0.55
CA MET A 109 5.41 11.19 0.83
C MET A 109 5.09 10.16 -0.26
N GLY A 110 4.16 10.46 -1.18
CA GLY A 110 4.06 9.78 -2.47
C GLY A 110 4.48 10.71 -3.59
N ASN A 111 3.94 10.51 -4.80
CA ASN A 111 4.31 11.35 -5.95
C ASN A 111 3.63 12.74 -5.97
N GLY A 112 3.07 13.19 -4.85
CA GLY A 112 2.42 14.49 -4.72
C GLY A 112 3.39 15.65 -4.48
N HIS A 113 2.88 16.87 -4.61
CA HIS A 113 3.62 18.13 -4.34
C HIS A 113 2.99 18.97 -3.23
N SER A 114 2.18 18.32 -2.38
CA SER A 114 1.36 18.97 -1.36
C SER A 114 1.89 18.71 0.05
N CYS A 115 1.26 19.29 1.07
CA CYS A 115 1.65 19.04 2.45
C CYS A 115 1.40 17.58 2.88
N PRO A 116 2.00 17.16 4.01
CA PRO A 116 1.77 15.84 4.56
C PRO A 116 0.28 15.53 4.76
N SER A 117 -0.08 14.26 4.61
CA SER A 117 -1.43 13.76 4.87
C SER A 117 -1.78 13.87 6.36
N ALA A 118 -3.06 13.71 6.70
CA ALA A 118 -3.50 13.77 8.10
C ALA A 118 -2.74 12.83 9.06
N PRO A 119 -2.56 11.52 8.75
CA PRO A 119 -1.78 10.64 9.62
C PRO A 119 -0.30 11.02 9.67
N GLU A 120 0.29 11.55 8.59
CA GLU A 120 1.67 12.05 8.60
C GLU A 120 1.82 13.27 9.50
N LEU A 121 0.91 14.25 9.39
CA LEU A 121 0.88 15.42 10.28
C LEU A 121 0.72 15.03 11.75
N TRP A 122 -0.09 14.01 12.03
CA TRP A 122 -0.25 13.47 13.38
C TRP A 122 1.04 12.81 13.87
N ARG A 123 1.71 12.00 13.04
CA ARG A 123 2.97 11.34 13.39
C ARG A 123 4.11 12.33 13.64
N LEU A 124 4.16 13.42 12.87
CA LEU A 124 5.11 14.51 13.06
C LEU A 124 4.80 15.35 14.32
N GLY A 125 3.63 15.19 14.93
CA GLY A 125 3.15 16.07 16.00
C GLY A 125 2.82 17.49 15.51
N TRP A 126 2.66 17.69 14.20
CA TRP A 126 2.41 18.99 13.59
C TRP A 126 0.93 19.36 13.58
N ALA A 127 0.03 18.38 13.68
CA ALA A 127 -1.39 18.63 13.82
C ALA A 127 -2.05 17.65 14.81
N THR A 128 -3.23 18.01 15.32
CA THR A 128 -4.00 17.21 16.27
C THR A 128 -5.41 16.86 15.74
N PRO A 129 -5.96 15.71 16.16
CA PRO A 129 -7.33 15.34 15.82
C PRO A 129 -8.35 16.25 16.50
N LEU A 130 -9.45 16.54 15.80
CA LEU A 130 -10.67 17.15 16.33
C LEU A 130 -11.32 16.23 17.35
N VAL A 131 -11.34 14.94 17.03
CA VAL A 131 -11.89 13.88 17.87
C VAL A 131 -11.15 12.57 17.54
N GLN A 132 -11.03 11.72 18.55
CA GLN A 132 -10.60 10.33 18.41
C GLN A 132 -11.79 9.43 18.72
N LEU A 133 -12.17 8.57 17.78
CA LEU A 133 -13.34 7.71 17.88
C LEU A 133 -12.90 6.24 18.06
N ASN A 134 -13.53 5.56 18.99
CA ASN A 134 -13.36 4.13 19.27
C ASN A 134 -14.66 3.57 19.86
N SER A 135 -14.71 2.28 20.20
CA SER A 135 -15.91 1.63 20.73
C SER A 135 -16.50 2.28 21.98
N THR A 136 -15.68 2.97 22.76
CA THR A 136 -16.10 3.66 24.00
C THR A 136 -16.68 5.04 23.74
N THR A 137 -16.15 5.75 22.74
CA THR A 137 -16.49 7.15 22.44
C THR A 137 -17.45 7.32 21.28
N PHE A 138 -17.67 6.26 20.50
CA PHE A 138 -18.49 6.27 19.30
C PHE A 138 -19.58 5.19 19.35
N PRO A 139 -20.83 5.57 19.69
CA PRO A 139 -21.93 4.63 19.83
C PRO A 139 -22.31 3.98 18.49
N MET A 140 -22.85 2.76 18.57
CA MET A 140 -23.33 2.03 17.40
C MET A 140 -24.66 2.61 16.90
N ALA A 141 -24.94 2.42 15.60
CA ALA A 141 -26.21 2.69 14.94
C ALA A 141 -26.74 4.14 15.10
N THR A 142 -25.85 5.08 15.42
CA THR A 142 -26.21 6.47 15.70
C THR A 142 -25.29 7.41 14.93
N TYR A 143 -25.88 8.32 14.15
CA TYR A 143 -25.11 9.34 13.45
C TYR A 143 -24.55 10.41 14.40
N LYS A 144 -23.28 10.76 14.22
CA LYS A 144 -22.61 11.88 14.87
C LYS A 144 -22.04 12.85 13.84
N ASN A 145 -22.26 14.13 14.06
CA ASN A 145 -21.84 15.20 13.14
C ASN A 145 -20.58 15.89 13.65
N PHE A 146 -19.64 16.15 12.74
CA PHE A 146 -18.39 16.83 13.02
C PHE A 146 -18.16 17.95 12.00
N THR A 147 -17.98 19.19 12.46
CA THR A 147 -17.53 20.28 11.59
C THR A 147 -16.01 20.20 11.47
N LEU A 148 -15.54 19.67 10.35
CA LEU A 148 -14.13 19.41 10.08
C LEU A 148 -13.51 20.58 9.31
N PRO A 149 -12.58 21.35 9.91
CA PRO A 149 -11.86 22.41 9.21
C PRO A 149 -10.82 21.85 8.23
N ALA A 150 -10.51 22.63 7.19
CA ALA A 150 -9.44 22.30 6.26
C ALA A 150 -8.07 22.32 6.94
N THR A 151 -7.18 21.40 6.53
CA THR A 151 -5.84 21.23 7.14
C THR A 151 -4.97 22.47 7.12
N TYR A 152 -5.12 23.34 6.12
CA TYR A 152 -4.31 24.55 6.00
C TYR A 152 -4.69 25.66 7.01
N LEU A 153 -5.84 25.56 7.69
CA LEU A 153 -6.31 26.58 8.63
C LEU A 153 -5.50 26.61 9.93
N GLY A 154 -4.83 25.51 10.27
CA GLY A 154 -3.95 25.46 11.43
C GLY A 154 -3.70 24.04 11.92
N PRO A 155 -2.93 23.88 13.01
CA PRO A 155 -2.51 22.57 13.50
C PRO A 155 -3.56 21.89 14.39
N ARG A 156 -4.57 22.59 14.90
CA ARG A 156 -5.48 22.05 15.93
C ARG A 156 -6.79 21.59 15.34
N GLY A 157 -7.17 20.34 15.61
CA GLY A 157 -8.51 19.85 15.32
C GLY A 157 -8.83 19.72 13.84
N VAL A 158 -7.86 19.36 13.00
CA VAL A 158 -7.99 19.35 11.52
C VAL A 158 -8.15 17.96 10.91
N MET A 159 -8.36 16.95 11.74
CA MET A 159 -8.58 15.57 11.30
C MET A 159 -9.47 14.82 12.27
N ILE A 160 -10.18 13.80 11.82
CA ILE A 160 -10.87 12.83 12.69
C ILE A 160 -10.05 11.56 12.66
N LYS A 161 -9.62 11.07 13.84
CA LYS A 161 -8.95 9.77 13.97
C LYS A 161 -9.96 8.73 14.42
N ILE A 162 -9.99 7.58 13.76
CA ILE A 162 -10.87 6.47 14.08
C ILE A 162 -10.04 5.22 14.36
N GLN A 163 -10.21 4.66 15.55
CA GLN A 163 -9.66 3.39 15.98
C GLN A 163 -10.81 2.37 16.01
N PRO A 164 -11.00 1.57 14.94
CA PRO A 164 -12.10 0.63 14.80
C PRO A 164 -11.86 -0.66 15.63
N ASP A 165 -11.59 -0.50 16.92
CA ASP A 165 -11.37 -1.57 17.91
C ASP A 165 -12.56 -2.56 18.00
N TRP A 166 -13.75 -2.10 17.61
CA TRP A 166 -14.95 -2.91 17.48
C TRP A 166 -14.90 -4.02 16.42
N LEU A 167 -13.91 -4.02 15.54
CA LEU A 167 -13.68 -5.10 14.59
C LEU A 167 -13.05 -6.33 15.26
N GLY A 168 -12.62 -6.24 16.53
CA GLY A 168 -11.99 -7.34 17.26
C GLY A 168 -10.72 -7.82 16.55
N GLU A 169 -10.64 -9.11 16.26
CA GLU A 169 -9.46 -9.71 15.59
C GLU A 169 -9.19 -9.15 14.19
N LEU A 170 -10.21 -8.59 13.52
CA LEU A 170 -10.11 -7.98 12.20
C LEU A 170 -9.55 -6.55 12.24
N TYR A 171 -9.40 -5.95 13.42
CA TYR A 171 -8.81 -4.62 13.56
C TYR A 171 -7.31 -4.64 13.26
N LYS A 172 -6.93 -4.12 12.09
CA LYS A 172 -5.52 -3.99 11.65
C LYS A 172 -5.09 -2.54 11.35
N LYS A 173 -6.04 -1.63 11.17
CA LYS A 173 -5.79 -0.30 10.64
C LYS A 173 -6.60 0.78 11.36
N ASN A 174 -5.98 1.93 11.61
CA ASN A 174 -6.67 3.17 12.02
C ASN A 174 -6.99 4.00 10.78
N MET A 175 -8.07 4.78 10.85
CA MET A 175 -8.46 5.71 9.78
C MET A 175 -8.29 7.16 10.19
N TYR A 176 -7.95 8.01 9.23
CA TYR A 176 -7.82 9.45 9.38
C TYR A 176 -8.62 10.13 8.28
N LEU A 177 -9.52 11.03 8.67
CA LEU A 177 -10.34 11.80 7.76
C LEU A 177 -9.91 13.26 7.86
N ALA A 178 -9.64 13.91 6.72
CA ALA A 178 -9.28 15.32 6.68
C ALA A 178 -9.85 16.02 5.45
N LEU A 179 -10.32 17.26 5.63
CA LEU A 179 -10.64 18.14 4.52
C LEU A 179 -9.33 18.74 3.98
N ARG A 180 -9.00 18.44 2.72
CA ARG A 180 -7.84 19.06 2.04
C ARG A 180 -8.35 20.09 1.05
N VAL A 181 -7.68 21.23 0.99
CA VAL A 181 -8.05 22.35 0.11
C VAL A 181 -6.77 22.92 -0.46
N LYS A 182 -6.79 23.27 -1.74
CA LYS A 182 -5.66 23.79 -2.51
C LYS A 182 -5.31 25.23 -2.10
N MET A 183 -4.79 25.40 -0.90
CA MET A 183 -4.48 26.68 -0.25
C MET A 183 -3.21 26.54 0.60
N ALA A 184 -2.49 27.65 0.78
CA ALA A 184 -1.25 27.71 1.55
C ALA A 184 -0.24 26.61 1.15
N GLY A 185 0.15 25.73 2.08
CA GLY A 185 1.10 24.64 1.80
C GLY A 185 0.61 23.64 0.74
N ASP A 186 -0.72 23.49 0.64
CA ASP A 186 -1.42 22.67 -0.34
C ASP A 186 -1.70 23.40 -1.67
N LYS A 187 -1.04 24.54 -1.96
CA LYS A 187 -1.24 25.28 -3.22
C LYS A 187 -1.10 24.42 -4.50
N ASP A 188 -0.30 23.35 -4.44
CA ASP A 188 -0.03 22.43 -5.55
C ASP A 188 -0.81 21.10 -5.41
N LEU A 189 -1.78 21.04 -4.50
CA LEU A 189 -2.69 19.91 -4.37
C LEU A 189 -3.48 19.74 -5.68
N ILE A 190 -3.51 18.52 -6.20
CA ILE A 190 -4.25 18.21 -7.42
C ILE A 190 -5.77 18.22 -7.17
N GLU A 191 -6.55 18.52 -8.20
CA GLU A 191 -8.00 18.73 -8.06
C GLU A 191 -8.75 17.49 -7.56
N GLN A 192 -8.19 16.29 -7.74
CA GLN A 192 -8.75 15.05 -7.20
C GLN A 192 -8.95 15.10 -5.68
N PHE A 193 -8.13 15.86 -4.95
CA PHE A 193 -8.15 15.92 -3.48
C PHE A 193 -8.70 17.25 -2.93
N ASN A 194 -8.78 18.27 -3.80
CA ASN A 194 -9.10 19.64 -3.43
C ASN A 194 -10.59 19.82 -3.08
N GLY A 195 -10.88 20.36 -1.90
CA GLY A 195 -12.24 20.60 -1.44
C GLY A 195 -12.99 19.31 -1.07
N LYS A 196 -12.26 18.21 -0.86
CA LYS A 196 -12.82 16.87 -0.61
C LYS A 196 -12.43 16.34 0.76
N LEU A 197 -13.25 15.40 1.25
CA LEU A 197 -12.91 14.59 2.41
C LEU A 197 -11.92 13.51 2.00
N ASN A 198 -10.65 13.69 2.34
CA ASN A 198 -9.59 12.73 2.09
C ASN A 198 -9.49 11.75 3.26
N ILE A 199 -9.33 10.47 2.93
CA ILE A 199 -9.27 9.40 3.92
C ILE A 199 -7.99 8.60 3.71
N HIS A 200 -7.25 8.44 4.80
CA HIS A 200 -6.07 7.59 4.88
C HIS A 200 -6.26 6.52 5.96
N GLU A 201 -5.56 5.40 5.81
CA GLU A 201 -5.45 4.35 6.83
C GLU A 201 -3.98 4.01 7.11
N LEU A 202 -3.68 3.49 8.30
CA LEU A 202 -2.33 2.98 8.62
C LEU A 202 -2.36 1.89 9.68
N ASN A 203 -1.27 1.11 9.75
CA ASN A 203 -1.13 -0.04 10.64
C ASN A 203 -1.36 0.34 12.11
N ASN A 204 -2.32 -0.33 12.76
CA ASN A 204 -2.67 -0.05 14.15
C ASN A 204 -1.53 -0.37 15.13
N SER A 205 -0.68 -1.37 14.85
CA SER A 205 0.43 -1.74 15.73
C SER A 205 1.48 -0.64 15.83
N ILE A 206 1.61 0.17 14.77
CA ILE A 206 2.56 1.28 14.68
C ILE A 206 1.89 2.63 15.01
N ASP A 207 0.61 2.81 14.69
CA ASP A 207 -0.09 4.07 14.96
C ASP A 207 -0.57 4.20 16.42
N ASN A 208 -0.82 3.08 17.09
CA ASN A 208 -1.16 3.08 18.52
C ASN A 208 0.08 3.18 19.42
N SER A 209 1.30 3.07 18.86
CA SER A 209 2.57 3.15 19.59
C SER A 209 3.59 3.95 18.79
N PHE A 210 3.80 5.21 19.16
CA PHE A 210 4.73 6.11 18.47
C PHE A 210 6.20 5.69 18.58
N VAL A 211 6.52 4.75 19.47
CA VAL A 211 7.86 4.17 19.64
C VAL A 211 8.06 2.91 18.78
N ALA A 212 6.99 2.38 18.18
CA ALA A 212 7.10 1.24 17.28
C ALA A 212 7.82 1.67 15.99
N GLY A 213 8.90 0.97 15.67
CA GLY A 213 9.63 1.16 14.43
C GLY A 213 8.96 0.45 13.25
N GLY A 214 9.42 0.80 12.04
CA GLY A 214 8.96 0.22 10.79
C GLY A 214 7.96 1.11 10.05
N ASP A 215 7.73 0.76 8.79
CA ASP A 215 6.83 1.49 7.91
C ASP A 215 5.37 1.32 8.38
N PRO A 216 4.68 2.40 8.80
CA PRO A 216 3.26 2.35 9.18
C PRO A 216 2.34 1.98 8.02
N ARG A 217 2.83 2.00 6.77
CA ARG A 217 2.06 1.78 5.54
C ARG A 217 0.85 2.71 5.51
N ILE A 218 1.12 4.01 5.61
CA ILE A 218 0.11 5.06 5.47
C ILE A 218 -0.43 4.99 4.05
N SER A 219 -1.70 4.61 3.91
CA SER A 219 -2.34 4.38 2.63
C SER A 219 -3.51 5.33 2.43
N PHE A 220 -3.53 6.04 1.30
CA PHE A 220 -4.72 6.74 0.84
C PHE A 220 -5.79 5.73 0.41
N ILE A 221 -7.04 5.96 0.80
CA ILE A 221 -8.17 5.05 0.55
C ILE A 221 -9.44 5.76 0.05
N GLY A 222 -9.33 7.04 -0.33
CA GLY A 222 -10.38 7.75 -1.04
C GLY A 222 -10.43 9.25 -0.77
N ALA A 223 -10.93 9.99 -1.76
CA ALA A 223 -11.34 11.38 -1.64
C ALA A 223 -12.79 11.52 -2.10
N TYR A 224 -13.63 12.07 -1.24
CA TYR A 224 -15.07 12.11 -1.45
C TYR A 224 -15.57 13.53 -1.61
N ASP A 225 -16.36 13.75 -2.66
CA ASP A 225 -16.96 15.03 -2.99
C ASP A 225 -18.00 15.45 -1.93
N PRO A 226 -18.21 16.76 -1.72
CA PRO A 226 -19.36 17.26 -0.97
C PRO A 226 -20.68 16.65 -1.47
N GLY A 227 -21.55 16.29 -0.54
CA GLY A 227 -22.83 15.60 -0.82
C GLY A 227 -22.74 14.08 -0.94
N SER A 228 -21.54 13.49 -0.86
CA SER A 228 -21.35 12.04 -1.02
C SER A 228 -21.89 11.24 0.18
N SER A 229 -22.42 10.05 -0.10
CA SER A 229 -22.73 9.01 0.87
C SER A 229 -21.81 7.81 0.63
N VAL A 230 -21.07 7.40 1.66
CA VAL A 230 -19.97 6.45 1.52
C VAL A 230 -20.08 5.38 2.60
N THR A 231 -20.00 4.11 2.19
CA THR A 231 -19.92 2.99 3.11
C THR A 231 -18.54 2.35 3.05
N LYS A 232 -17.89 2.23 4.21
CA LYS A 232 -16.63 1.52 4.40
C LYS A 232 -16.92 0.22 5.14
N PHE A 233 -17.33 -0.82 4.40
CA PHE A 233 -17.75 -2.11 4.96
C PHE A 233 -16.68 -2.79 5.81
N ASN A 234 -15.41 -2.74 5.37
CA ASN A 234 -14.27 -3.28 6.13
C ASN A 234 -14.11 -2.64 7.51
N TYR A 235 -14.65 -1.43 7.70
CA TYR A 235 -14.61 -0.67 8.94
C TYR A 235 -15.95 -0.63 9.69
N LYS A 236 -17.02 -1.17 9.07
CA LYS A 236 -18.41 -1.00 9.50
C LYS A 236 -18.80 0.45 9.75
N LEU A 237 -18.38 1.34 8.85
CA LEU A 237 -18.64 2.77 8.92
C LEU A 237 -19.47 3.25 7.74
N HIS A 238 -20.45 4.09 8.03
CA HIS A 238 -21.16 4.88 7.03
C HIS A 238 -20.87 6.37 7.26
N LEU A 239 -20.60 7.09 6.17
CA LEU A 239 -20.18 8.47 6.18
C LEU A 239 -21.08 9.27 5.22
N LEU A 240 -21.58 10.41 5.70
CA LEU A 240 -22.21 11.41 4.85
C LEU A 240 -21.33 12.66 4.85
N VAL A 241 -20.95 13.09 3.65
CA VAL A 241 -20.11 14.26 3.43
C VAL A 241 -21.03 15.43 3.12
N GLY A 242 -21.07 16.42 4.00
CA GLY A 242 -21.87 17.63 3.82
C GLY A 242 -21.29 18.56 2.75
N GLU A 243 -21.96 19.68 2.52
CA GLU A 243 -21.48 20.72 1.61
C GLU A 243 -20.19 21.38 2.12
N PHE A 244 -19.30 21.74 1.20
CA PHE A 244 -18.08 22.48 1.53
C PHE A 244 -18.39 23.98 1.71
N ASP A 245 -18.25 24.48 2.93
CA ASP A 245 -18.36 25.92 3.20
C ASP A 245 -17.05 26.61 2.84
N ARG A 246 -17.04 27.33 1.72
CA ARG A 246 -15.87 28.08 1.24
C ARG A 246 -15.49 29.27 2.14
N LYS A 247 -16.44 29.84 2.90
CA LYS A 247 -16.17 31.01 3.75
C LYS A 247 -15.41 30.62 5.00
N THR A 248 -15.83 29.52 5.64
CA THR A 248 -15.18 28.99 6.84
C THR A 248 -14.12 27.93 6.51
N SER A 249 -14.08 27.46 5.27
CA SER A 249 -13.25 26.35 4.80
C SER A 249 -13.41 25.10 5.65
N THR A 250 -14.67 24.73 5.89
CA THR A 250 -15.07 23.56 6.69
C THR A 250 -16.06 22.68 5.95
N ILE A 251 -16.13 21.41 6.33
CA ILE A 251 -17.14 20.46 5.86
C ILE A 251 -17.80 19.77 7.05
N ILE A 252 -19.09 19.47 6.98
CA ILE A 252 -19.75 18.63 7.99
C ILE A 252 -19.55 17.18 7.60
N VAL A 253 -18.90 16.39 8.45
CA VAL A 253 -18.78 14.94 8.29
C VAL A 253 -19.72 14.28 9.27
N THR A 254 -20.67 13.51 8.75
CA THR A 254 -21.62 12.73 9.56
C THR A 254 -21.20 11.28 9.53
N LEU A 255 -20.90 10.69 10.69
CA LEU A 255 -20.38 9.33 10.81
C LEU A 255 -21.37 8.47 11.58
N CYS A 256 -21.54 7.23 11.14
CA CYS A 256 -22.19 6.18 11.92
C CYS A 256 -21.37 4.89 11.85
N ARG A 257 -21.23 4.22 13.00
CA ARG A 257 -20.73 2.85 13.08
C ARG A 257 -21.91 1.89 13.10
N PHE A 258 -21.98 0.98 12.13
CA PHE A 258 -23.01 -0.05 12.05
C PHE A 258 -22.49 -1.44 12.45
N VAL A 259 -23.39 -2.40 12.59
CA VAL A 259 -23.13 -3.79 12.96
C VAL A 259 -23.26 -4.67 11.73
N THR A 260 -24.37 -4.56 11.00
CA THR A 260 -24.65 -5.39 9.82
C THR A 260 -24.66 -4.56 8.55
N GLU A 261 -25.48 -3.50 8.52
CA GLU A 261 -25.66 -2.65 7.33
C GLU A 261 -25.88 -1.19 7.70
N PRO A 262 -25.55 -0.24 6.81
CA PRO A 262 -25.77 1.19 7.06
C PRO A 262 -27.21 1.60 7.39
N ASN A 263 -28.21 0.83 6.97
CA ASN A 263 -29.63 1.15 7.17
C ASN A 263 -30.06 1.13 8.64
N GLU A 264 -29.28 0.52 9.54
CA GLU A 264 -29.53 0.57 10.98
C GLU A 264 -29.16 1.92 11.61
N CYS A 265 -28.39 2.75 10.90
CA CYS A 265 -27.96 4.05 11.37
C CYS A 265 -29.13 5.02 11.46
N THR A 266 -29.44 5.45 12.68
CA THR A 266 -30.49 6.43 12.94
C THR A 266 -29.89 7.79 13.25
N ALA A 267 -30.65 8.86 12.97
CA ALA A 267 -30.31 10.17 13.49
C ALA A 267 -30.27 10.11 15.02
N ASP A 268 -29.30 10.81 15.62
CA ASP A 268 -29.26 10.99 17.08
C ASP A 268 -30.67 11.39 17.56
N ALA A 269 -31.29 10.58 18.41
CA ALA A 269 -32.61 10.90 18.94
C ALA A 269 -32.52 12.28 19.59
N PRO A 270 -33.39 13.25 19.25
CA PRO A 270 -33.42 14.49 19.99
C PRO A 270 -33.65 14.12 21.45
N LEU A 271 -32.79 14.62 22.34
CA LEU A 271 -33.06 14.56 23.78
C LEU A 271 -34.50 15.02 23.97
N THR A 272 -35.38 14.10 24.32
CA THR A 272 -36.76 14.42 24.67
C THR A 272 -36.67 15.38 25.84
N SER A 273 -36.94 16.65 25.57
CA SER A 273 -37.04 17.66 26.60
C SER A 273 -38.13 17.19 27.57
N PRO A 274 -37.85 17.01 28.87
CA PRO A 274 -38.92 16.91 29.83
C PRO A 274 -39.67 18.24 29.80
N SER A 275 -41.00 18.12 29.72
CA SER A 275 -42.03 19.15 29.81
C SER A 275 -41.62 20.45 30.50
N ASN A 276 -41.92 21.58 29.84
CA ASN A 276 -41.93 22.94 30.37
C ASN A 276 -42.31 23.04 31.86
N PRO A 277 -41.51 23.74 32.68
CA PRO A 277 -42.00 24.62 33.75
C PRO A 277 -42.30 26.03 33.18
N PRO A 278 -43.14 26.84 33.86
CA PRO A 278 -43.69 28.08 33.31
C PRO A 278 -42.63 29.19 33.17
N SER A 279 -42.94 30.14 32.28
CA SER A 279 -42.08 31.22 31.79
C SER A 279 -41.30 32.01 32.86
N PRO A 280 -40.08 32.49 32.52
CA PRO A 280 -39.23 33.26 33.42
C PRO A 280 -39.73 34.70 33.63
N ILE A 281 -39.70 35.12 34.89
CA ILE A 281 -39.78 36.52 35.33
C ILE A 281 -38.48 37.23 34.91
N LEU A 282 -38.58 38.44 34.35
CA LEU A 282 -37.45 39.27 33.93
C LEU A 282 -36.42 39.51 35.05
N PRO A 283 -35.10 39.52 34.77
CA PRO A 283 -34.09 39.93 35.73
C PRO A 283 -33.80 41.44 35.70
N SER A 284 -33.49 41.99 36.87
CA SER A 284 -32.74 43.24 37.08
C SER A 284 -31.43 42.91 37.82
N PRO A 285 -30.40 43.79 37.80
CA PRO A 285 -29.02 43.45 37.49
C PRO A 285 -28.12 43.22 38.72
N TRP A 286 -26.81 42.99 38.46
CA TRP A 286 -25.68 42.82 39.40
C TRP A 286 -25.56 41.37 39.96
N SER A 287 -24.50 40.59 39.72
CA SER A 287 -23.06 40.89 39.83
C SER A 287 -22.22 39.83 39.08
N LEU A 288 -21.11 40.26 38.45
CA LEU A 288 -20.15 39.42 37.73
C LEU A 288 -19.23 38.61 38.69
N PRO A 289 -18.89 37.34 38.38
CA PRO A 289 -17.73 36.65 38.95
C PRO A 289 -16.43 36.95 38.15
N PRO A 290 -15.24 36.81 38.76
CA PRO A 290 -13.97 37.28 38.19
C PRO A 290 -13.38 36.35 37.11
N SER A 291 -12.67 36.96 36.17
CA SER A 291 -12.00 36.31 35.03
C SER A 291 -10.79 35.45 35.43
N PRO A 292 -10.48 34.39 34.66
CA PRO A 292 -9.24 33.62 34.79
C PRO A 292 -8.01 34.37 34.23
N PRO A 293 -6.78 34.08 34.71
CA PRO A 293 -5.57 34.80 34.33
C PRO A 293 -5.06 34.42 32.92
N ASN A 294 -4.50 35.41 32.23
CA ASN A 294 -3.93 35.31 30.89
C ASN A 294 -2.65 34.46 30.82
N PRO A 295 -2.38 33.77 29.69
CA PRO A 295 -1.08 33.19 29.39
C PRO A 295 -0.05 34.27 28.95
N PRO A 296 1.26 34.07 29.21
CA PRO A 296 2.28 35.05 28.85
C PRO A 296 2.60 35.03 27.34
N SER A 297 2.75 36.23 26.77
CA SER A 297 3.23 36.49 25.41
C SER A 297 4.78 36.52 25.31
N PRO A 298 5.36 36.36 24.10
CA PRO A 298 6.76 36.02 23.90
C PRO A 298 7.67 37.26 23.83
N MET A 299 8.92 37.13 24.30
CA MET A 299 9.96 38.13 24.08
C MET A 299 10.97 37.71 23.00
N LEU A 300 11.26 38.68 22.15
CA LEU A 300 12.17 38.70 21.01
C LEU A 300 13.65 38.85 21.44
N SER A 301 14.51 38.06 20.78
CA SER A 301 15.82 38.36 20.17
C SER A 301 16.98 39.13 20.87
N SER A 302 18.16 38.47 20.84
CA SER A 302 19.54 38.95 20.51
C SER A 302 20.44 39.58 21.60
N PRO A 303 21.80 39.67 21.45
CA PRO A 303 22.77 38.87 20.67
C PRO A 303 23.98 38.34 21.52
N TRP A 304 24.80 37.47 20.92
CA TRP A 304 26.05 36.89 21.47
C TRP A 304 27.31 37.62 20.99
N SER A 305 28.38 37.69 21.82
CA SER A 305 29.82 37.85 21.50
C SER A 305 30.67 37.74 22.80
N PRO A 306 32.01 37.50 22.78
CA PRO A 306 32.73 36.25 22.52
C PRO A 306 33.75 35.89 23.68
N PRO A 307 34.66 34.88 23.56
CA PRO A 307 35.16 34.09 24.70
C PRO A 307 36.53 34.52 25.28
N PHE A 308 36.84 34.11 26.52
CA PHE A 308 38.20 34.21 27.10
C PHE A 308 38.68 32.92 27.78
N LYS A 309 39.99 32.68 27.57
CA LYS A 309 40.83 31.47 27.74
C LYS A 309 41.01 30.91 29.17
N PRO A 310 41.45 29.63 29.29
CA PRO A 310 41.76 28.98 30.56
C PRO A 310 43.19 29.28 31.08
N LYS A 311 43.37 29.22 32.42
CA LYS A 311 44.69 29.18 33.09
C LYS A 311 44.69 28.17 34.25
N SER A 312 45.61 27.20 34.19
CA SER A 312 46.18 26.47 35.35
C SER A 312 47.21 27.35 36.08
N PRO A 313 47.64 27.10 37.36
CA PRO A 313 48.58 26.00 37.69
C PRO A 313 48.57 25.38 39.14
N ILE A 314 48.88 24.07 39.26
CA ILE A 314 49.97 23.34 40.00
C ILE A 314 50.35 23.76 41.48
N PRO A 315 51.03 22.93 42.34
CA PRO A 315 50.77 21.62 43.02
C PRO A 315 50.98 21.65 44.58
N LEU A 316 50.74 20.53 45.29
CA LEU A 316 51.59 20.04 46.41
C LEU A 316 51.38 18.51 46.66
N PRO A 317 52.45 17.70 46.93
CA PRO A 317 52.41 16.25 47.25
C PRO A 317 52.76 15.99 48.75
N PRO A 318 53.12 14.76 49.18
CA PRO A 318 52.45 13.45 49.12
C PRO A 318 52.23 12.85 50.54
N LEU A 319 51.39 11.80 50.68
CA LEU A 319 51.51 10.80 51.76
C LEU A 319 50.75 9.52 51.35
N SER A 320 51.49 8.43 51.21
CA SER A 320 51.04 7.03 51.18
C SER A 320 51.51 6.34 52.46
N PRO A 321 51.16 5.08 52.79
CA PRO A 321 50.00 4.26 52.41
C PRO A 321 49.31 3.63 53.65
N SER A 322 48.02 3.28 53.58
CA SER A 322 47.50 2.16 54.39
C SER A 322 46.18 1.60 53.85
N THR A 323 46.25 0.35 53.39
CA THR A 323 45.27 -0.74 53.58
C THR A 323 43.76 -0.45 53.50
N SER A 324 43.14 -1.10 52.51
CA SER A 324 41.71 -1.27 52.29
C SER A 324 40.85 -1.56 53.52
N PRO A 325 39.64 -0.97 53.62
CA PRO A 325 38.51 -1.53 54.34
C PRO A 325 37.41 -2.04 53.38
N LEU A 326 36.77 -3.13 53.80
CA LEU A 326 35.57 -3.74 53.20
C LEU A 326 34.38 -2.76 53.10
N PRO A 327 33.40 -3.04 52.20
CA PRO A 327 32.22 -2.20 52.01
C PRO A 327 31.22 -2.24 53.18
N PRO A 328 30.51 -1.11 53.46
CA PRO A 328 29.45 -1.04 54.46
C PRO A 328 28.12 -1.64 53.98
N SER A 329 27.35 -2.14 54.95
CA SER A 329 26.10 -2.90 54.80
C SER A 329 24.92 -2.10 54.22
N PRO A 330 23.97 -2.77 53.54
CA PRO A 330 22.76 -2.15 52.98
C PRO A 330 21.65 -1.86 54.03
N PRO A 331 20.72 -0.93 53.73
CA PRO A 331 19.66 -0.44 54.64
C PRO A 331 18.55 -1.48 54.95
N PRO A 332 17.73 -1.25 56.01
CA PRO A 332 16.79 -2.25 56.53
C PRO A 332 15.58 -2.50 55.61
N ARG A 333 15.13 -3.76 55.62
CA ARG A 333 14.04 -4.34 54.82
C ARG A 333 12.65 -3.98 55.39
N PRO A 334 11.63 -3.74 54.54
CA PRO A 334 10.24 -3.49 54.98
C PRO A 334 9.57 -4.73 55.62
N PRO A 335 8.50 -4.55 56.42
CA PRO A 335 7.90 -5.62 57.21
C PRO A 335 7.17 -6.67 56.34
N ARG A 336 7.24 -7.92 56.80
CA ARG A 336 6.71 -9.14 56.17
C ARG A 336 5.17 -9.21 56.29
N PRO A 337 4.41 -9.57 55.23
CA PRO A 337 2.98 -9.86 55.35
C PRO A 337 2.70 -11.17 56.09
N SER A 338 1.61 -11.19 56.85
CA SER A 338 1.09 -12.32 57.63
C SER A 338 0.73 -13.54 56.76
N PRO A 339 0.81 -14.78 57.27
CA PRO A 339 0.43 -15.97 56.53
C PRO A 339 -1.10 -16.12 56.42
N PRO A 340 -1.64 -16.67 55.31
CA PRO A 340 -3.06 -16.93 55.15
C PRO A 340 -3.52 -18.17 55.97
N PRO A 341 -4.82 -18.28 56.31
CA PRO A 341 -5.34 -19.39 57.09
C PRO A 341 -5.38 -20.71 56.30
N ARG A 342 -5.22 -21.82 57.03
CA ARG A 342 -5.13 -23.21 56.56
C ARG A 342 -6.43 -23.67 55.86
N PRO A 343 -6.38 -24.39 54.72
CA PRO A 343 -7.56 -24.97 54.08
C PRO A 343 -8.14 -26.15 54.88
N PRO A 344 -9.47 -26.41 54.81
CA PRO A 344 -10.07 -27.62 55.38
C PRO A 344 -9.61 -28.90 54.67
N ALA A 345 -9.55 -30.00 55.41
CA ALA A 345 -9.19 -31.32 54.90
C ALA A 345 -10.19 -31.82 53.84
N THR A 346 -9.67 -32.36 52.74
CA THR A 346 -10.41 -32.96 51.62
C THR A 346 -11.05 -34.30 52.01
N PRO A 347 -12.31 -34.58 51.65
CA PRO A 347 -12.92 -35.90 51.77
C PRO A 347 -12.33 -36.90 50.75
N PRO A 348 -12.45 -38.22 50.98
CA PRO A 348 -12.00 -39.23 50.03
C PRO A 348 -12.82 -39.21 48.73
N PRO A 349 -12.23 -39.65 47.59
CA PRO A 349 -12.86 -39.52 46.28
C PRO A 349 -14.07 -40.46 46.15
N LEU A 350 -15.18 -39.91 45.64
CA LEU A 350 -16.34 -40.68 45.19
C LEU A 350 -15.98 -41.45 43.89
N PRO A 351 -16.60 -42.62 43.63
CA PRO A 351 -16.47 -43.30 42.34
C PRO A 351 -16.97 -42.41 41.20
N SER A 352 -16.21 -42.36 40.12
CA SER A 352 -16.53 -41.58 38.92
C SER A 352 -17.89 -41.97 38.34
N PRO A 353 -18.77 -41.01 37.99
CA PRO A 353 -19.98 -41.33 37.24
C PRO A 353 -19.60 -41.83 35.82
N PRO A 354 -20.40 -42.74 35.23
CA PRO A 354 -20.15 -43.20 33.87
C PRO A 354 -20.23 -42.03 32.89
N SER A 355 -19.29 -41.97 31.94
CA SER A 355 -19.26 -40.97 30.88
C SER A 355 -20.62 -40.87 30.18
N PRO A 356 -21.16 -39.66 29.94
CA PRO A 356 -22.32 -39.51 29.06
C PRO A 356 -21.95 -40.06 27.68
N ALA A 357 -22.86 -40.86 27.12
CA ALA A 357 -22.71 -41.42 25.79
C ALA A 357 -22.44 -40.30 24.76
N PRO A 358 -21.57 -40.54 23.76
CA PRO A 358 -21.34 -39.56 22.71
C PRO A 358 -22.68 -39.23 22.02
N PRO A 359 -22.94 -37.95 21.68
CA PRO A 359 -24.13 -37.60 20.90
C PRO A 359 -24.13 -38.42 19.60
N PRO A 360 -25.31 -38.80 19.08
CA PRO A 360 -25.39 -39.58 17.84
C PRO A 360 -24.61 -38.86 16.74
N PRO A 361 -23.91 -39.59 15.86
CA PRO A 361 -23.16 -38.97 14.77
C PRO A 361 -24.10 -38.04 14.02
N ARG A 362 -23.70 -36.77 13.97
CA ARG A 362 -24.39 -35.76 13.18
C ARG A 362 -24.52 -36.33 11.75
N PRO A 363 -25.70 -36.28 11.11
CA PRO A 363 -25.83 -36.76 9.73
C PRO A 363 -24.71 -36.11 8.90
N PRO A 364 -24.09 -36.84 7.93
CA PRO A 364 -22.98 -36.31 7.17
C PRO A 364 -23.38 -34.95 6.66
N ARG A 365 -22.61 -33.92 7.06
CA ARG A 365 -22.73 -32.62 6.43
C ARG A 365 -22.56 -32.89 4.93
N PRO A 366 -23.50 -32.46 4.06
CA PRO A 366 -23.26 -32.52 2.62
C PRO A 366 -21.90 -31.87 2.38
N PRO A 367 -21.02 -32.44 1.54
CA PRO A 367 -19.73 -31.82 1.28
C PRO A 367 -20.01 -30.39 0.80
N THR A 368 -19.64 -29.41 1.63
CA THR A 368 -19.43 -28.04 1.15
C THR A 368 -18.28 -28.17 0.17
N VAL A 369 -18.63 -28.27 -1.12
CA VAL A 369 -17.67 -28.42 -2.20
C VAL A 369 -16.75 -27.21 -2.14
N GLY A 370 -15.48 -27.44 -1.77
CA GLY A 370 -14.44 -26.41 -1.82
C GLY A 370 -14.15 -26.01 -3.26
N ASN A 371 -13.39 -24.92 -3.43
CA ASN A 371 -12.88 -24.51 -4.75
C ASN A 371 -12.16 -25.70 -5.42
N LEU A 372 -12.72 -26.22 -6.51
CA LEU A 372 -12.21 -27.35 -7.27
C LEU A 372 -10.88 -27.05 -7.98
N ALA A 373 -10.60 -25.76 -8.22
CA ALA A 373 -9.36 -25.30 -8.84
C ALA A 373 -8.22 -25.10 -7.84
N LEU A 374 -8.50 -25.00 -6.53
CA LEU A 374 -7.47 -24.73 -5.51
C LEU A 374 -6.39 -25.83 -5.50
N GLY A 375 -5.14 -25.42 -5.68
CA GLY A 375 -3.95 -26.29 -5.71
C GLY A 375 -3.86 -27.18 -6.95
N LYS A 376 -4.64 -26.91 -8.00
CA LYS A 376 -4.59 -27.64 -9.27
C LYS A 376 -3.46 -27.15 -10.17
N VAL A 377 -3.31 -27.80 -11.33
CA VAL A 377 -2.30 -27.41 -12.31
C VAL A 377 -2.92 -26.39 -13.27
N ALA A 378 -2.28 -25.24 -13.39
CA ALA A 378 -2.61 -24.21 -14.35
C ALA A 378 -1.54 -24.15 -15.43
N TYR A 379 -1.93 -23.68 -16.62
CA TYR A 379 -1.08 -23.58 -17.80
C TYR A 379 -1.26 -22.20 -18.43
N ILE A 380 -0.16 -21.60 -18.84
CA ILE A 380 -0.10 -20.37 -19.63
C ILE A 380 0.89 -20.55 -20.76
N ILE A 381 0.86 -19.66 -21.76
CA ILE A 381 1.76 -19.79 -22.92
C ILE A 381 3.19 -19.36 -22.63
N THR A 382 3.39 -18.20 -22.00
CA THR A 382 4.71 -17.71 -21.63
C THR A 382 4.58 -16.87 -20.38
N SER A 383 5.34 -17.21 -19.33
CA SER A 383 5.44 -16.45 -18.08
C SER A 383 6.58 -15.43 -18.14
N LEU A 384 6.38 -14.24 -17.56
CA LEU A 384 7.41 -13.21 -17.41
C LEU A 384 8.19 -13.36 -16.09
N GLY A 385 8.69 -14.57 -15.82
CA GLY A 385 9.54 -14.86 -14.67
C GLY A 385 8.79 -15.13 -13.36
N ASN A 386 9.54 -15.22 -12.26
CA ASN A 386 9.07 -15.78 -10.98
C ASN A 386 7.95 -14.98 -10.29
N ALA A 387 7.73 -13.73 -10.70
CA ALA A 387 6.69 -12.85 -10.16
C ALA A 387 5.30 -13.13 -10.74
N TYR A 388 5.20 -13.90 -11.84
CA TYR A 388 3.93 -14.19 -12.52
C TYR A 388 3.83 -15.65 -12.96
N GLN A 389 3.66 -16.55 -12.00
CA GLN A 389 3.60 -18.00 -12.25
C GLN A 389 2.17 -18.43 -12.62
N ASP A 390 2.05 -19.48 -13.42
CA ASP A 390 0.79 -20.15 -13.74
C ASP A 390 0.07 -20.66 -12.48
N SER A 391 0.82 -21.22 -11.53
CA SER A 391 0.30 -21.73 -10.26
C SER A 391 -0.37 -20.67 -9.38
N PHE A 392 -0.13 -19.37 -9.62
CA PHE A 392 -0.76 -18.31 -8.85
C PHE A 392 -2.26 -18.15 -9.13
N ALA A 393 -2.77 -18.58 -10.29
CA ALA A 393 -4.20 -18.50 -10.56
C ALA A 393 -5.05 -19.52 -9.79
N VAL A 394 -4.42 -20.35 -8.96
CA VAL A 394 -5.05 -21.49 -8.26
C VAL A 394 -4.48 -21.68 -6.85
N ASP A 395 -3.78 -20.69 -6.29
CA ASP A 395 -3.10 -20.79 -5.00
C ASP A 395 -3.97 -20.32 -3.82
N GLY A 396 -5.16 -19.78 -4.10
CA GLY A 396 -6.07 -19.23 -3.10
C GLY A 396 -5.67 -17.84 -2.61
N ASN A 397 -4.75 -17.17 -3.28
CA ASN A 397 -4.21 -15.88 -2.91
C ASN A 397 -4.51 -14.82 -3.99
N LEU A 398 -5.50 -13.97 -3.72
CA LEU A 398 -5.90 -12.89 -4.65
C LEU A 398 -4.82 -11.81 -4.88
N TRP A 399 -3.70 -11.90 -4.17
CA TRP A 399 -2.60 -10.93 -4.23
C TRP A 399 -1.44 -11.33 -5.15
N THR A 400 -1.40 -12.59 -5.58
CA THR A 400 -0.51 -13.07 -6.65
C THR A 400 -1.23 -12.97 -8.00
N SER A 401 -0.51 -13.10 -9.11
CA SER A 401 -1.16 -13.18 -10.42
C SER A 401 -0.39 -13.98 -11.44
N SER A 402 -1.13 -14.68 -12.29
CA SER A 402 -0.62 -15.31 -13.50
C SER A 402 -0.73 -14.34 -14.66
N LEU A 403 0.38 -14.17 -15.39
CA LEU A 403 0.46 -13.32 -16.57
C LEU A 403 0.80 -14.17 -17.79
N SER A 404 -0.15 -14.30 -18.71
CA SER A 404 0.04 -14.97 -20.01
C SER A 404 0.34 -13.93 -21.09
N VAL A 405 1.44 -14.11 -21.81
CA VAL A 405 1.90 -13.21 -22.89
C VAL A 405 2.10 -14.02 -24.17
N ALA A 406 1.63 -13.50 -25.30
CA ALA A 406 1.89 -14.10 -26.61
C ALA A 406 1.79 -13.08 -27.76
N TYR A 407 2.48 -13.36 -28.86
CA TYR A 407 2.53 -12.48 -30.04
C TYR A 407 1.40 -12.73 -31.06
N GLU A 408 0.68 -13.84 -30.94
CA GLU A 408 -0.42 -14.24 -31.84
C GLU A 408 -1.77 -14.11 -31.13
N ASP A 409 -2.79 -13.61 -31.82
CA ASP A 409 -4.19 -13.70 -31.39
C ASP A 409 -4.75 -14.99 -32.02
N PRO A 410 -4.98 -16.09 -31.26
CA PRO A 410 -5.60 -16.13 -29.92
C PRO A 410 -4.74 -16.79 -28.81
N ALA A 411 -3.41 -16.66 -28.89
CA ALA A 411 -2.45 -17.35 -28.02
C ALA A 411 -2.32 -16.74 -26.61
N LYS A 412 -3.32 -15.99 -26.11
CA LYS A 412 -3.26 -15.29 -24.82
C LYS A 412 -4.28 -15.89 -23.86
N TRP A 413 -3.97 -17.09 -23.38
CA TRP A 413 -4.89 -17.85 -22.51
C TRP A 413 -4.21 -18.36 -21.24
N LEU A 414 -5.06 -18.67 -20.27
CA LEU A 414 -4.73 -19.39 -19.03
C LEU A 414 -5.75 -20.52 -18.87
N SER A 415 -5.27 -21.74 -18.67
CA SER A 415 -6.14 -22.92 -18.51
C SER A 415 -5.83 -23.68 -17.23
N VAL A 416 -6.87 -24.16 -16.56
CA VAL A 416 -6.76 -24.95 -15.32
C VAL A 416 -7.25 -26.37 -15.58
N ASP A 417 -6.43 -27.37 -15.25
CA ASP A 417 -6.81 -28.78 -15.21
C ASP A 417 -7.36 -29.13 -13.82
N LEU A 418 -8.68 -29.37 -13.73
CA LEU A 418 -9.32 -29.73 -12.46
C LEU A 418 -8.94 -31.15 -11.96
N GLY A 419 -8.23 -31.93 -12.79
CA GLY A 419 -7.76 -33.29 -12.48
C GLY A 419 -8.86 -34.36 -12.53
N GLY A 420 -10.08 -34.00 -12.94
CA GLY A 420 -11.25 -34.87 -13.04
C GLY A 420 -12.38 -34.19 -13.82
N VAL A 421 -13.43 -34.92 -14.15
CA VAL A 421 -14.62 -34.36 -14.83
C VAL A 421 -15.68 -33.98 -13.81
N TRP A 422 -16.14 -32.73 -13.90
CA TRP A 422 -17.05 -32.10 -12.95
C TRP A 422 -18.25 -31.51 -13.67
N ASP A 423 -19.41 -31.52 -13.02
CA ASP A 423 -20.56 -30.72 -13.41
C ASP A 423 -20.41 -29.35 -12.74
N ILE A 424 -19.85 -28.40 -13.49
CA ILE A 424 -19.48 -27.07 -12.99
C ILE A 424 -20.72 -26.17 -12.95
N SER A 425 -20.97 -25.61 -11.79
CA SER A 425 -22.15 -24.78 -11.50
C SER A 425 -21.82 -23.29 -11.31
N ARG A 426 -20.58 -22.98 -10.93
CA ARG A 426 -20.13 -21.59 -10.76
C ARG A 426 -18.63 -21.47 -10.98
N ILE A 427 -18.22 -20.38 -11.62
CA ILE A 427 -16.82 -19.99 -11.81
C ILE A 427 -16.67 -18.54 -11.36
N LEU A 428 -15.60 -18.24 -10.62
CA LEU A 428 -15.16 -16.90 -10.30
C LEU A 428 -13.82 -16.65 -10.97
N VAL A 429 -13.73 -15.61 -11.79
CA VAL A 429 -12.45 -15.17 -12.37
C VAL A 429 -12.08 -13.84 -11.74
N TRP A 430 -11.03 -13.84 -10.93
CA TRP A 430 -10.52 -12.65 -10.27
C TRP A 430 -9.49 -11.96 -11.16
N PRO A 431 -9.77 -10.72 -11.63
CA PRO A 431 -8.75 -9.92 -12.29
C PRO A 431 -7.68 -9.50 -11.28
N PHE A 432 -6.48 -9.20 -11.77
CA PHE A 432 -5.43 -8.64 -10.92
C PHE A 432 -5.83 -7.24 -10.41
N GLN A 433 -5.74 -7.06 -9.10
CA GLN A 433 -6.45 -5.99 -8.40
C GLN A 433 -5.72 -4.64 -8.37
N TYR A 434 -4.47 -4.60 -8.83
CA TYR A 434 -3.56 -3.47 -8.61
C TYR A 434 -3.35 -2.57 -9.83
N CYS A 435 -3.40 -3.15 -11.03
CA CYS A 435 -3.10 -2.43 -12.26
C CYS A 435 -3.60 -3.21 -13.47
N CYS A 436 -3.36 -2.64 -14.65
CA CYS A 436 -3.23 -3.42 -15.87
C CYS A 436 -4.54 -4.12 -16.28
N TRP A 437 -5.68 -3.50 -15.95
CA TRP A 437 -7.02 -3.94 -16.31
C TRP A 437 -7.24 -3.96 -17.84
N ASP A 438 -6.47 -3.14 -18.56
CA ASP A 438 -6.39 -3.12 -20.02
C ASP A 438 -5.69 -4.37 -20.59
N PHE A 439 -5.06 -5.20 -19.75
CA PHE A 439 -4.56 -6.53 -20.13
C PHE A 439 -5.66 -7.58 -20.08
N ASN A 440 -6.88 -7.27 -19.66
CA ASN A 440 -8.02 -8.17 -19.69
C ASN A 440 -9.11 -7.53 -20.54
N GLU A 441 -9.03 -7.74 -21.85
CA GLU A 441 -9.93 -7.12 -22.82
C GLU A 441 -10.52 -8.18 -23.74
N ASN A 442 -11.84 -8.10 -23.96
CA ASN A 442 -12.58 -9.09 -24.74
C ASN A 442 -12.41 -10.53 -24.23
N ILE A 443 -12.36 -10.74 -22.91
CA ILE A 443 -12.09 -12.05 -22.32
C ILE A 443 -13.28 -13.02 -22.47
N GLU A 444 -12.99 -14.29 -22.75
CA GLU A 444 -13.97 -15.39 -22.75
C GLU A 444 -13.56 -16.48 -21.76
N VAL A 445 -14.56 -17.13 -21.15
CA VAL A 445 -14.36 -18.33 -20.33
C VAL A 445 -15.00 -19.53 -21.01
N ARG A 446 -14.23 -20.62 -21.11
CA ARG A 446 -14.62 -21.87 -21.75
C ARG A 446 -14.45 -23.05 -20.80
N VAL A 447 -15.39 -23.98 -20.88
CA VAL A 447 -15.42 -25.21 -20.09
C VAL A 447 -15.54 -26.40 -21.03
N GLY A 448 -14.76 -27.45 -20.82
CA GLY A 448 -14.98 -28.69 -21.54
C GLY A 448 -13.94 -29.77 -21.25
N LEU A 449 -13.85 -30.74 -22.17
CA LEU A 449 -13.00 -31.92 -22.04
C LEU A 449 -11.73 -31.85 -22.89
N GLN A 450 -11.64 -30.87 -23.78
CA GLN A 450 -10.47 -30.67 -24.63
C GLN A 450 -9.29 -30.19 -23.77
N ASN A 451 -8.16 -30.90 -23.89
CA ASN A 451 -6.92 -30.59 -23.19
C ASN A 451 -6.28 -29.32 -23.75
N ILE A 452 -6.00 -28.35 -22.89
CA ILE A 452 -5.33 -27.09 -23.21
C ILE A 452 -4.13 -26.93 -22.26
N SER A 453 -2.98 -27.48 -22.64
CA SER A 453 -1.78 -27.53 -21.79
C SER A 453 -0.54 -26.92 -22.41
N SER A 454 -0.58 -26.62 -23.71
CA SER A 454 0.55 -26.12 -24.48
C SER A 454 0.10 -25.19 -25.60
N LEU A 455 1.05 -24.43 -26.17
CA LEU A 455 0.79 -23.51 -27.29
C LEU A 455 0.08 -24.20 -28.48
N ASP A 456 0.43 -25.46 -28.77
CA ASP A 456 -0.15 -26.23 -29.88
C ASP A 456 -1.66 -26.49 -29.71
N ASP A 457 -2.15 -26.49 -28.46
CA ASP A 457 -3.56 -26.71 -28.11
C ASP A 457 -4.43 -25.46 -28.33
N THR A 458 -3.83 -24.30 -28.64
CA THR A 458 -4.52 -23.00 -28.76
C THR A 458 -5.68 -23.05 -29.74
N TYR A 459 -5.53 -23.76 -30.86
CA TYR A 459 -6.58 -23.91 -31.88
C TYR A 459 -7.74 -24.79 -31.42
N ALA A 460 -7.52 -25.67 -30.43
CA ALA A 460 -8.51 -26.58 -29.88
C ALA A 460 -9.31 -25.97 -28.71
N ILE A 461 -8.93 -24.77 -28.22
CA ILE A 461 -9.72 -24.02 -27.22
C ILE A 461 -11.16 -23.81 -27.72
N GLY A 462 -11.30 -23.63 -29.03
CA GLY A 462 -12.58 -23.53 -29.76
C GLY A 462 -13.57 -24.64 -29.45
N ASP A 463 -13.07 -25.85 -29.19
CA ASP A 463 -13.85 -27.08 -29.00
C ASP A 463 -14.44 -27.19 -27.58
N ASN A 464 -13.90 -26.44 -26.62
CA ASN A 464 -14.52 -26.28 -25.30
C ASN A 464 -15.66 -25.25 -25.37
N GLN A 465 -16.77 -25.55 -24.69
CA GLN A 465 -17.97 -24.72 -24.69
C GLN A 465 -17.67 -23.34 -24.07
N ARG A 466 -17.94 -22.26 -24.81
CA ARG A 466 -17.92 -20.91 -24.24
C ARG A 466 -19.10 -20.73 -23.30
N VAL A 467 -18.79 -20.49 -22.03
CA VAL A 467 -19.79 -20.33 -20.97
C VAL A 467 -19.99 -18.87 -20.59
N TRP A 468 -19.02 -18.00 -20.87
CA TRP A 468 -19.11 -16.58 -20.58
C TRP A 468 -18.20 -15.74 -21.49
N LYS A 469 -18.57 -14.48 -21.69
CA LYS A 469 -17.80 -13.50 -22.44
C LYS A 469 -18.00 -12.10 -21.86
N GLN A 470 -16.94 -11.32 -21.85
CA GLN A 470 -16.96 -9.87 -21.74
C GLN A 470 -16.45 -9.25 -23.04
N ASN A 471 -17.07 -8.14 -23.46
CA ASN A 471 -16.55 -7.30 -24.55
C ASN A 471 -15.98 -6.01 -23.94
N GLY A 472 -14.93 -5.49 -24.56
CA GLY A 472 -14.16 -4.34 -24.04
C GLY A 472 -13.20 -4.72 -22.92
N SER A 473 -12.48 -3.72 -22.42
CA SER A 473 -11.59 -3.88 -21.27
C SER A 473 -12.38 -4.17 -20.00
N THR A 474 -11.76 -4.93 -19.10
CA THR A 474 -12.24 -5.08 -17.73
C THR A 474 -12.42 -3.68 -17.13
N PRO A 475 -13.59 -3.34 -16.55
CA PRO A 475 -13.76 -2.09 -15.83
C PRO A 475 -12.74 -2.02 -14.70
N GLY A 476 -11.65 -1.29 -14.93
CA GLY A 476 -10.67 -1.00 -13.90
C GLY A 476 -11.27 0.06 -12.99
N ASN A 477 -11.55 -0.33 -11.75
CA ASN A 477 -11.68 0.64 -10.68
C ASN A 477 -10.31 0.74 -9.99
N PRO A 478 -9.58 1.85 -10.13
CA PRO A 478 -8.32 2.06 -9.41
C PRO A 478 -8.51 2.24 -7.90
N ASP A 479 -9.74 2.10 -7.37
CA ASP A 479 -10.10 2.37 -5.98
C ASP A 479 -10.89 1.21 -5.30
N ALA A 480 -10.88 -0.01 -5.87
CA ALA A 480 -11.46 -1.21 -5.23
C ALA A 480 -10.83 -2.52 -5.74
N PRO A 481 -10.77 -3.59 -4.91
CA PRO A 481 -10.67 -4.95 -5.43
C PRO A 481 -11.72 -5.12 -6.53
N THR A 482 -11.31 -5.44 -7.75
CA THR A 482 -12.31 -5.81 -8.77
C THR A 482 -13.01 -7.06 -8.30
N ASP A 483 -14.33 -6.95 -8.10
CA ASP A 483 -15.19 -8.11 -7.89
C ASP A 483 -14.87 -9.16 -8.95
N PRO A 484 -14.92 -10.46 -8.59
CA PRO A 484 -14.69 -11.49 -9.57
C PRO A 484 -15.77 -11.41 -10.64
N PHE A 485 -15.42 -11.81 -11.85
CA PHE A 485 -16.45 -12.15 -12.82
C PHE A 485 -17.18 -13.39 -12.32
N VAL A 486 -18.39 -13.19 -11.81
CA VAL A 486 -19.24 -14.27 -11.30
C VAL A 486 -19.99 -14.91 -12.46
N ILE A 487 -19.64 -16.15 -12.76
CA ILE A 487 -20.21 -16.93 -13.86
C ILE A 487 -21.03 -18.06 -13.25
N ASN A 488 -22.36 -17.88 -13.21
CA ASN A 488 -23.28 -18.91 -12.74
C ASN A 488 -23.77 -19.73 -13.92
N LEU A 489 -23.60 -21.06 -13.85
CA LEU A 489 -23.94 -21.99 -14.92
C LEU A 489 -25.23 -22.73 -14.56
N GLN A 490 -26.31 -22.36 -15.25
CA GLN A 490 -27.59 -23.03 -15.15
C GLN A 490 -28.11 -23.36 -16.57
N PRO A 491 -28.15 -24.64 -16.97
CA PRO A 491 -27.72 -25.83 -16.22
C PRO A 491 -26.19 -25.86 -16.00
N ALA A 492 -25.74 -26.68 -15.06
CA ALA A 492 -24.31 -26.93 -14.86
C ALA A 492 -23.67 -27.48 -16.14
N VAL A 493 -22.42 -27.09 -16.40
CA VAL A 493 -21.67 -27.51 -17.60
C VAL A 493 -20.63 -28.56 -17.21
N THR A 494 -20.66 -29.71 -17.87
CA THR A 494 -19.69 -30.78 -17.65
C THR A 494 -18.34 -30.43 -18.26
N GLY A 495 -17.26 -30.49 -17.49
CA GLY A 495 -15.91 -30.23 -17.98
C GLY A 495 -14.80 -30.64 -17.01
N ARG A 496 -13.59 -30.77 -17.55
CA ARG A 496 -12.34 -30.95 -16.79
C ARG A 496 -11.45 -29.71 -16.88
N TRP A 497 -11.52 -28.98 -17.98
CA TRP A 497 -10.70 -27.82 -18.27
C TRP A 497 -11.52 -26.55 -18.18
N VAL A 498 -10.97 -25.55 -17.50
CA VAL A 498 -11.51 -24.18 -17.47
C VAL A 498 -10.46 -23.26 -18.06
N THR A 499 -10.78 -22.61 -19.18
CA THR A 499 -9.85 -21.75 -19.92
C THR A 499 -10.38 -20.33 -20.00
N VAL A 500 -9.54 -19.36 -19.64
CA VAL A 500 -9.75 -17.93 -19.85
C VAL A 500 -8.89 -17.48 -21.03
N GLN A 501 -9.47 -16.79 -22.01
CA GLN A 501 -8.77 -16.35 -23.21
C GLN A 501 -9.04 -14.87 -23.48
N ASN A 502 -7.99 -14.09 -23.76
CA ASN A 502 -8.07 -12.67 -24.12
C ASN A 502 -8.02 -12.51 -25.66
N PHE A 503 -8.96 -11.73 -26.22
CA PHE A 503 -9.11 -11.44 -27.65
C PHE A 503 -8.84 -9.97 -28.01
N LYS A 504 -7.94 -9.30 -27.29
CA LYS A 504 -7.44 -7.96 -27.62
C LYS A 504 -6.56 -8.05 -28.87
N ALA A 505 -6.99 -7.40 -29.94
CA ALA A 505 -6.33 -7.40 -31.24
C ALA A 505 -5.08 -6.50 -31.23
N HIS A 506 -3.94 -7.02 -30.75
CA HIS A 506 -2.65 -6.30 -30.80
C HIS A 506 -1.44 -7.19 -30.48
N MET A 507 -0.24 -6.79 -30.95
CA MET A 507 1.03 -7.53 -30.74
C MET A 507 1.52 -7.52 -29.29
N ASP A 508 1.03 -6.60 -28.44
CA ASP A 508 1.40 -6.46 -27.03
C ASP A 508 0.30 -6.96 -26.06
N ALA A 509 -0.78 -7.55 -26.57
CA ALA A 509 -1.87 -7.99 -25.73
C ALA A 509 -1.43 -9.12 -24.78
N ARG A 510 -1.96 -9.07 -23.56
CA ARG A 510 -1.62 -9.93 -22.42
C ARG A 510 -2.90 -10.50 -21.82
N LEU A 511 -2.80 -11.39 -20.86
CA LEU A 511 -3.89 -11.81 -19.98
C LEU A 511 -3.35 -11.90 -18.56
N ILE A 512 -3.98 -11.21 -17.61
CA ILE A 512 -3.52 -11.21 -16.21
C ILE A 512 -4.66 -11.59 -15.26
N ILE A 513 -4.50 -12.70 -14.54
CA ILE A 513 -5.53 -13.25 -13.65
C ILE A 513 -4.93 -13.44 -12.27
N ALA A 514 -5.60 -12.95 -11.23
CA ALA A 514 -5.19 -13.18 -9.85
C ALA A 514 -5.53 -14.59 -9.40
N GLU A 515 -6.78 -15.02 -9.60
CA GLU A 515 -7.27 -16.31 -9.10
C GLU A 515 -8.46 -16.79 -9.94
N ILE A 516 -8.58 -18.11 -10.09
CA ILE A 516 -9.74 -18.78 -10.68
C ILE A 516 -10.31 -19.75 -9.66
N GLU A 517 -11.58 -19.54 -9.31
CA GLU A 517 -12.31 -20.43 -8.42
C GLU A 517 -13.40 -21.17 -9.19
N VAL A 518 -13.48 -22.48 -9.00
CA VAL A 518 -14.42 -23.35 -9.72
C VAL A 518 -15.24 -24.16 -8.73
N TYR A 519 -16.55 -24.17 -8.89
CA TYR A 519 -17.47 -24.86 -7.99
C TYR A 519 -18.45 -25.73 -8.77
N GLY A 520 -18.63 -26.96 -8.31
CA GLY A 520 -19.47 -27.94 -8.98
C GLY A 520 -19.49 -29.27 -8.23
N ASN A 521 -20.16 -30.25 -8.80
CA ASN A 521 -20.21 -31.60 -8.24
C ASN A 521 -19.44 -32.56 -9.13
N THR A 522 -19.02 -33.71 -8.57
CA THR A 522 -18.46 -34.80 -9.38
C THR A 522 -19.48 -35.18 -10.45
N SER A 523 -19.06 -35.21 -11.71
CA SER A 523 -19.99 -35.52 -12.80
C SER A 523 -20.48 -36.96 -12.68
N THR A 524 -21.81 -37.15 -12.64
CA THR A 524 -22.44 -38.48 -12.69
C THR A 524 -22.73 -38.94 -14.12
N SER A 525 -22.46 -38.08 -15.10
CA SER A 525 -22.68 -38.39 -16.51
C SER A 525 -21.54 -39.28 -17.04
N PRO A 526 -21.82 -40.39 -17.74
CA PRO A 526 -20.78 -41.14 -18.41
C PRO A 526 -20.07 -40.21 -19.40
N LEU A 527 -18.73 -40.25 -19.42
CA LEU A 527 -17.89 -39.53 -20.38
C LEU A 527 -18.54 -39.64 -21.77
N PRO A 528 -18.84 -38.53 -22.47
CA PRO A 528 -19.26 -38.63 -23.86
C PRO A 528 -18.17 -39.40 -24.62
N PRO A 529 -18.53 -40.36 -25.49
CA PRO A 529 -17.55 -41.10 -26.25
C PRO A 529 -16.67 -40.11 -26.99
N SER A 530 -15.35 -40.30 -26.85
CA SER A 530 -14.35 -39.48 -27.51
C SER A 530 -14.75 -39.27 -28.97
N PRO A 531 -14.73 -38.02 -29.50
CA PRO A 531 -14.94 -37.83 -30.92
C PRO A 531 -13.95 -38.73 -31.67
N PRO A 532 -14.37 -39.39 -32.77
CA PRO A 532 -13.50 -40.28 -33.52
C PRO A 532 -12.20 -39.52 -33.84
N PRO A 533 -11.02 -40.16 -33.71
CA PRO A 533 -9.76 -39.53 -34.01
C PRO A 533 -9.86 -38.80 -35.34
N ARG A 534 -9.58 -37.50 -35.34
CA ARG A 534 -9.47 -36.74 -36.60
C ARG A 534 -8.51 -37.53 -37.50
N PRO A 535 -8.88 -37.85 -38.76
CA PRO A 535 -8.01 -38.61 -39.63
C PRO A 535 -6.62 -37.95 -39.65
N PRO A 536 -5.53 -38.74 -39.65
CA PRO A 536 -4.19 -38.19 -39.63
C PRO A 536 -4.08 -37.12 -40.71
N ARG A 537 -3.69 -35.91 -40.33
CA ARG A 537 -3.31 -34.90 -41.31
C ARG A 537 -2.23 -35.55 -42.19
N PRO A 538 -2.34 -35.50 -43.53
CA PRO A 538 -1.31 -36.01 -44.41
C PRO A 538 0.03 -35.44 -43.96
N SER A 539 1.03 -36.30 -43.84
CA SER A 539 2.40 -35.91 -43.56
C SER A 539 2.75 -34.70 -44.42
N PRO A 540 3.38 -33.65 -43.86
CA PRO A 540 3.95 -32.60 -44.68
C PRO A 540 4.83 -33.27 -45.75
N PRO A 541 4.74 -32.89 -47.04
CA PRO A 541 5.70 -33.37 -48.01
C PRO A 541 7.11 -33.03 -47.50
N PRO A 542 8.09 -33.93 -47.73
CA PRO A 542 9.45 -33.67 -47.29
C PRO A 542 9.91 -32.31 -47.83
N PRO A 543 10.68 -31.55 -47.04
CA PRO A 543 11.21 -30.28 -47.50
C PRO A 543 11.93 -30.50 -48.84
N PRO A 544 11.78 -29.61 -49.83
CA PRO A 544 12.53 -29.71 -51.06
C PRO A 544 14.02 -29.79 -50.73
N PRO A 545 14.80 -30.59 -51.48
CA PRO A 545 16.23 -30.69 -51.25
C PRO A 545 16.85 -29.29 -51.25
N ALA A 546 17.76 -29.07 -50.30
CA ALA A 546 18.47 -27.81 -50.17
C ALA A 546 19.01 -27.39 -51.55
N PRO A 547 18.81 -26.11 -51.96
CA PRO A 547 19.44 -25.64 -53.18
C PRO A 547 20.96 -25.85 -53.08
N PRO A 548 21.62 -26.22 -54.19
CA PRO A 548 23.06 -26.39 -54.18
C PRO A 548 23.73 -25.10 -53.69
N PRO A 549 24.89 -25.20 -53.01
CA PRO A 549 25.63 -24.02 -52.57
C PRO A 549 25.84 -23.07 -53.77
N PRO A 550 25.80 -21.74 -53.53
CA PRO A 550 26.08 -20.78 -54.59
C PRO A 550 27.42 -21.13 -55.24
N LEU A 551 27.48 -21.11 -56.57
CA LEU A 551 28.78 -21.16 -57.25
C LEU A 551 29.67 -20.04 -56.69
N PRO A 552 30.98 -20.29 -56.52
CA PRO A 552 31.91 -19.23 -56.18
C PRO A 552 31.74 -18.08 -57.18
N SER A 553 31.62 -16.87 -56.66
CA SER A 553 31.52 -15.66 -57.46
C SER A 553 32.69 -15.61 -58.45
N PRO A 554 32.47 -15.24 -59.73
CA PRO A 554 33.57 -15.03 -60.65
C PRO A 554 34.51 -13.94 -60.10
N PRO A 555 35.82 -14.03 -60.35
CA PRO A 555 36.75 -13.00 -59.91
C PRO A 555 36.32 -11.63 -60.44
N SER A 556 36.39 -10.63 -59.57
CA SER A 556 36.12 -9.23 -59.90
C SER A 556 36.89 -8.82 -61.17
N PRO A 557 36.28 -8.08 -62.10
CA PRO A 557 36.99 -7.56 -63.26
C PRO A 557 38.15 -6.67 -62.79
N VAL A 558 39.33 -6.89 -63.39
CA VAL A 558 40.52 -6.07 -63.21
C VAL A 558 40.15 -4.61 -63.54
N PRO A 559 40.45 -3.63 -62.67
CA PRO A 559 40.21 -2.23 -62.98
C PRO A 559 41.01 -1.81 -64.22
N PRO A 560 40.44 -1.02 -65.15
CA PRO A 560 41.18 -0.51 -66.28
C PRO A 560 42.38 0.34 -65.80
N PRO A 561 43.50 0.36 -66.54
CA PRO A 561 44.66 1.15 -66.17
C PRO A 561 44.31 2.64 -66.09
N PRO A 562 44.98 3.40 -65.20
CA PRO A 562 44.74 4.83 -65.03
C PRO A 562 44.98 5.59 -66.34
N ARG A 563 44.06 6.50 -66.68
CA ARG A 563 44.30 7.48 -67.76
C ARG A 563 45.54 8.31 -67.43
N PRO A 564 46.43 8.56 -68.40
CA PRO A 564 47.54 9.48 -68.18
C PRO A 564 47.02 10.90 -67.89
N PRO A 565 47.72 11.67 -67.04
CA PRO A 565 47.35 13.02 -66.68
C PRO A 565 47.35 13.93 -67.91
N ARG A 566 46.32 14.77 -68.02
CA ARG A 566 46.29 15.86 -68.99
C ARG A 566 47.33 16.91 -68.54
N PRO A 567 48.24 17.36 -69.42
CA PRO A 567 49.19 18.41 -69.06
C PRO A 567 48.48 19.75 -68.81
N PRO A 568 49.08 20.64 -68.00
CA PRO A 568 48.52 21.93 -67.65
C PRO A 568 48.39 22.82 -68.88
N THR A 569 47.20 23.37 -69.12
CA THR A 569 47.04 24.56 -69.93
C THR A 569 47.41 25.77 -69.09
N VAL A 570 48.43 26.49 -69.57
CA VAL A 570 48.93 27.79 -69.11
C VAL A 570 47.81 28.83 -69.04
#